data_AF-A0A8T4M094-F1
#
_entry.id   AF-A0A8T4M094-F1
#
_cell.length_a   1.000
_cell.length_b   1.000
_cell.length_c   1.000
_cell.angle_alpha   90.00
_cell.angle_beta   90.00
_cell.angle_gamma   90.00
#
_symmetry.space_group_name_H-M   'P 1'
#
loop_
_entity.id
_entity.type
_entity.pdbx_description
1 polymer ?
#
loop_
_entity_poly.entity_id
_entity_poly.type
_entity_poly.pdbx_seq_one_letter_code
_entity_poly.pdbx_strand_id
1 'polypeptide(L)'
;MLNKRGLSQIVTVVLVILIVIVAIVLVWTFAKPFFSESSEKSKVEAELIATGFDIKSESVLVDEEEKTVSFIVQRETGGGDVEGLRVVLEDENGNAQSFIVKGNINELESRNLKVDYSSSTLRNIVKIGVFPIGMTDSNIEVISSIGDSIVKNSDGSFSNGGRVTQSGGGGSSGGDTGSGEEENNIVCGNGLVESGEQCDLNNLNGKSCETQEFSSGTLVCSSECVFDISSCVGNPIEICGNGEEEGTEQCDDSNLVNGDGCSSTCTIEETEESEPVPDPEPPLENVNVVCEDSDSELGNAQAQSLEDGFVSLWYNECESFTDSGTGACDYLVSASDVCKNENILYEQTCGNDDLQTEEVVCANSCSAGKCL
;
A
#
# COMPACT_ATOMS: atom_id res chain seq x y z
N MET A 1 41.96 63.83 12.28
CA MET A 1 41.43 62.71 13.09
C MET A 1 41.22 61.51 12.16
N LEU A 2 42.20 60.59 12.12
CA LEU A 2 42.09 59.37 11.30
C LEU A 2 41.10 58.42 11.98
N ASN A 3 40.00 58.15 11.29
CA ASN A 3 38.88 57.35 11.75
C ASN A 3 39.33 55.88 11.91
N LYS A 4 39.74 55.48 13.12
CA LYS A 4 40.10 54.09 13.49
C LYS A 4 38.87 53.18 13.58
N ARG A 5 38.01 53.17 12.56
CA ARG A 5 36.78 52.35 12.54
C ARG A 5 36.89 51.02 11.79
N GLY A 6 38.05 50.68 11.22
CA GLY A 6 38.23 49.44 10.45
C GLY A 6 38.84 48.26 11.20
N LEU A 7 39.70 48.49 12.20
CA LEU A 7 40.53 47.40 12.77
C LEU A 7 39.70 46.40 13.59
N SER A 8 38.70 46.88 14.34
CA SER A 8 37.86 46.01 15.18
C SER A 8 36.87 45.18 14.35
N GLN A 9 36.37 45.72 13.24
CA GLN A 9 35.44 45.00 12.36
C GLN A 9 36.16 43.91 11.55
N ILE A 10 37.37 44.18 11.07
CA ILE A 10 38.18 43.16 10.38
C ILE A 10 38.54 42.02 11.33
N VAL A 11 38.96 42.33 12.56
CA VAL A 11 39.32 41.31 13.56
C VAL A 11 38.12 40.44 13.94
N THR A 12 36.93 41.04 14.11
CA THR A 12 35.71 40.28 14.41
C THR A 12 35.27 39.40 13.25
N VAL A 13 35.32 39.89 12.01
CA VAL A 13 34.99 39.08 10.82
C VAL A 13 35.97 37.90 10.68
N VAL A 14 37.27 38.13 10.84
CA VAL A 14 38.27 37.05 10.77
C VAL A 14 38.05 36.01 11.87
N LEU A 15 37.73 36.45 13.10
CA LEU A 15 37.47 35.55 14.21
C LEU A 15 36.21 34.69 14.00
N VAL A 16 35.14 35.27 13.46
CA VAL A 16 33.92 34.53 13.12
C VAL A 16 34.21 33.50 12.03
N ILE A 17 34.96 33.86 10.98
CA ILE A 17 35.34 32.92 9.92
C ILE A 17 36.15 31.74 10.50
N LEU A 18 37.10 32.01 11.40
CA LEU A 18 37.89 30.94 12.04
C LEU A 18 37.01 30.01 12.90
N ILE A 19 36.05 30.56 13.65
CA ILE A 19 35.12 29.76 14.44
C ILE A 19 34.23 28.89 13.54
N VAL A 20 33.75 29.45 12.42
CA VAL A 20 32.94 28.69 11.45
C VAL A 20 33.74 27.56 10.81
N ILE A 21 35.01 27.80 10.43
CA ILE A 21 35.88 26.75 9.89
C ILE A 21 36.09 25.63 10.92
N VAL A 22 36.34 25.97 12.19
CA VAL A 22 36.49 24.99 13.27
C VAL A 22 35.20 24.20 13.46
N ALA A 23 34.04 24.86 13.45
CA ALA A 23 32.74 24.20 13.55
C ALA A 23 32.48 23.24 12.39
N ILE A 24 32.79 23.63 11.15
CA ILE A 24 32.67 22.77 9.96
C ILE A 24 33.58 21.55 10.09
N VAL A 25 34.83 21.73 10.52
CA VAL A 25 35.76 20.62 10.72
C VAL A 25 35.23 19.66 11.79
N LEU A 26 34.75 20.17 12.92
CA LEU A 26 34.17 19.35 13.98
C LEU A 26 32.95 18.57 13.46
N VAL A 27 32.00 19.25 12.82
CA VAL A 27 30.82 18.60 12.22
C VAL A 27 31.24 17.52 11.22
N TRP A 28 32.20 17.80 10.34
CA TRP A 28 32.70 16.83 9.37
C TRP A 28 33.40 15.64 10.03
N THR A 29 34.16 15.85 11.11
CA THR A 29 34.81 14.75 11.85
C THR A 29 33.82 13.86 12.59
N PHE A 30 32.73 14.41 13.11
CA PHE A 30 31.73 13.67 13.88
C PHE A 30 30.61 13.08 13.01
N ALA A 31 30.24 13.74 11.90
CA ALA A 31 29.17 13.30 11.02
C ALA A 31 29.64 12.22 10.02
N LYS A 32 30.90 12.25 9.59
CA LYS A 32 31.46 11.26 8.66
C LYS A 32 31.26 9.79 9.06
N PRO A 33 31.62 9.34 10.28
CA PRO A 33 31.45 7.94 10.66
C PRO A 33 29.98 7.49 10.58
N PHE A 34 29.03 8.40 10.79
CA PHE A 34 27.60 8.10 10.70
C PHE A 34 27.12 7.83 9.26
N PHE A 35 27.74 8.44 8.24
CA PHE A 35 27.38 8.24 6.84
C PHE A 35 28.14 7.08 6.17
N SER A 36 29.35 6.74 6.64
CA SER A 36 30.18 5.71 5.99
C SER A 36 29.80 4.28 6.41
N GLU A 37 29.44 4.04 7.67
CA GLU A 37 29.20 2.67 8.17
C GLU A 37 28.06 1.94 7.44
N SER A 38 26.96 2.63 7.15
CA SER A 38 25.83 2.04 6.41
C SER A 38 26.22 1.70 4.97
N SER A 39 27.08 2.51 4.35
CA SER A 39 27.51 2.31 2.97
C SER A 39 28.46 1.10 2.84
N GLU A 40 29.37 0.92 3.81
CA GLU A 40 30.31 -0.20 3.82
C GLU A 40 29.58 -1.54 3.99
N LYS A 41 28.64 -1.61 4.95
CA LYS A 41 27.83 -2.82 5.14
C LYS A 41 27.03 -3.18 3.90
N SER A 42 26.39 -2.20 3.26
CA SER A 42 25.58 -2.44 2.06
C SER A 42 26.42 -2.95 0.88
N LYS A 43 27.67 -2.47 0.75
CA LYS A 43 28.59 -2.93 -0.29
C LYS A 43 29.01 -4.39 -0.06
N VAL A 44 29.44 -4.71 1.16
CA VAL A 44 29.83 -6.09 1.51
C VAL A 44 28.64 -7.03 1.37
N GLU A 45 27.45 -6.63 1.81
CA GLU A 45 26.23 -7.43 1.65
C GLU A 45 25.91 -7.73 0.18
N ALA A 46 26.00 -6.73 -0.71
CA ALA A 46 25.77 -6.92 -2.13
C ALA A 46 26.79 -7.88 -2.77
N GLU A 47 28.06 -7.83 -2.35
CA GLU A 47 29.09 -8.76 -2.79
C GLU A 47 28.81 -10.19 -2.28
N LEU A 48 28.41 -10.34 -1.02
CA LEU A 48 28.07 -11.65 -0.44
C LEU A 48 26.82 -12.27 -1.06
N ILE A 49 25.79 -11.48 -1.39
CA ILE A 49 24.58 -11.99 -2.08
C ILE A 49 24.92 -12.55 -3.47
N ALA A 50 25.94 -11.99 -4.12
CA ALA A 50 26.47 -12.49 -5.38
C ALA A 50 27.38 -13.72 -5.22
N THR A 51 27.69 -14.15 -3.98
CA THR A 51 28.39 -15.42 -3.72
C THR A 51 27.40 -16.57 -3.62
N GLY A 52 27.52 -17.52 -4.53
CA GLY A 52 26.83 -18.81 -4.43
C GLY A 52 27.57 -19.78 -3.52
N PHE A 53 26.82 -20.58 -2.78
CA PHE A 53 27.31 -21.74 -2.06
C PHE A 53 26.44 -22.93 -2.41
N ASP A 54 27.05 -24.11 -2.50
CA ASP A 54 26.37 -25.37 -2.74
C ASP A 54 26.78 -26.37 -1.66
N ILE A 55 25.81 -26.77 -0.83
CA ILE A 55 26.00 -27.82 0.16
C ILE A 55 25.85 -29.18 -0.53
N LYS A 56 26.91 -30.00 -0.50
CA LYS A 56 26.87 -31.37 -1.03
C LYS A 56 26.02 -32.25 -0.13
N SER A 57 24.73 -32.42 -0.47
CA SER A 57 23.76 -33.10 0.40
C SER A 57 24.12 -34.56 0.70
N GLU A 58 24.85 -35.21 -0.22
CA GLU A 58 25.38 -36.56 -0.07
C GLU A 58 26.54 -36.67 0.94
N SER A 59 27.15 -35.55 1.31
CA SER A 59 28.30 -35.51 2.24
C SER A 59 27.90 -35.36 3.71
N VAL A 60 26.60 -35.21 3.99
CA VAL A 60 26.09 -34.83 5.30
C VAL A 60 26.11 -36.03 6.24
N LEU A 61 26.80 -35.87 7.36
CA LEU A 61 26.88 -36.83 8.44
C LEU A 61 26.40 -36.15 9.73
N VAL A 62 25.28 -36.64 10.27
CA VAL A 62 24.73 -36.19 11.55
C VAL A 62 24.98 -37.27 12.59
N ASP A 63 25.71 -36.91 13.63
CA ASP A 63 25.89 -37.71 14.84
C ASP A 63 25.04 -37.10 15.96
N GLU A 64 23.90 -37.73 16.25
CA GLU A 64 22.96 -37.28 17.28
C GLU A 64 23.44 -37.63 18.71
N GLU A 65 24.35 -38.59 18.86
CA GLU A 65 24.92 -38.96 20.17
C GLU A 65 25.97 -37.93 20.60
N GLU A 66 26.91 -37.63 19.70
CA GLU A 66 27.96 -36.62 19.91
C GLU A 66 27.47 -35.20 19.63
N LYS A 67 26.25 -35.04 19.12
CA LYS A 67 25.66 -33.76 18.68
C LYS A 67 26.59 -32.97 17.74
N THR A 68 27.03 -33.64 16.67
CA THR A 68 27.84 -33.00 15.63
C THR A 68 27.23 -33.20 14.24
N VAL A 69 27.34 -32.18 13.39
CA VAL A 69 27.01 -32.27 11.96
C VAL A 69 28.28 -31.99 11.16
N SER A 70 28.62 -32.86 10.22
CA SER A 70 29.72 -32.65 9.27
C SER A 70 29.18 -32.68 7.84
N PHE A 71 29.63 -31.76 6.99
CA PHE A 71 29.21 -31.68 5.58
C PHE A 71 30.23 -30.89 4.76
N ILE A 72 30.22 -31.10 3.44
CA ILE A 72 31.05 -30.36 2.49
C ILE A 72 30.20 -29.24 1.91
N VAL A 73 30.76 -28.03 1.95
CA VAL A 73 30.23 -26.88 1.22
C VAL A 73 31.22 -26.51 0.11
N GLN A 74 30.71 -26.17 -1.07
CA GLN A 74 31.50 -25.63 -2.16
C GLN A 74 31.10 -24.17 -2.39
N ARG A 75 32.09 -23.28 -2.44
CA ARG A 75 31.86 -21.91 -2.91
C ARG A 75 31.77 -21.91 -4.43
N GLU A 76 30.74 -21.28 -4.98
CA GLU A 76 30.61 -21.08 -6.43
C GLU A 76 31.46 -19.90 -6.92
N THR A 77 31.38 -19.61 -8.22
CA THR A 77 31.99 -18.40 -8.76
C THR A 77 31.29 -17.15 -8.22
N GLY A 78 32.05 -16.09 -7.89
CA GLY A 78 31.44 -14.88 -7.34
C GLY A 78 32.45 -13.90 -6.73
N GLY A 79 32.02 -12.65 -6.54
CA GLY A 79 32.82 -11.57 -5.93
C GLY A 79 32.87 -11.63 -4.40
N GLY A 80 33.60 -10.71 -3.78
CA GLY A 80 33.63 -10.54 -2.32
C GLY A 80 34.56 -11.51 -1.57
N ASP A 81 35.09 -11.03 -0.45
CA ASP A 81 35.88 -11.85 0.47
C ASP A 81 34.96 -12.53 1.50
N VAL A 82 34.94 -13.85 1.49
CA VAL A 82 34.20 -14.65 2.48
C VAL A 82 35.16 -15.03 3.59
N GLU A 83 34.92 -14.53 4.79
CA GLU A 83 35.72 -14.77 5.99
C GLU A 83 35.19 -15.89 6.89
N GLY A 84 33.97 -16.35 6.61
CA GLY A 84 33.36 -17.46 7.32
C GLY A 84 31.95 -17.76 6.83
N LEU A 85 31.30 -18.68 7.53
CA LEU A 85 29.93 -19.08 7.27
C LEU A 85 29.14 -19.09 8.56
N ARG A 86 27.92 -18.57 8.51
CA ARG A 86 26.90 -18.84 9.52
C ARG A 86 26.16 -20.09 9.09
N VAL A 87 26.24 -21.14 9.89
CA VAL A 87 25.48 -22.37 9.72
C VAL A 87 24.24 -22.31 10.60
N VAL A 88 23.07 -22.51 10.03
CA VAL A 88 21.79 -22.59 10.76
C VAL A 88 21.34 -24.03 10.75
N LEU A 89 21.16 -24.62 11.93
CA LEU A 89 20.58 -25.95 12.08
C LEU A 89 19.15 -25.81 12.58
N GLU A 90 18.22 -26.53 11.98
CA GLU A 90 16.81 -26.57 12.36
C GLU A 90 16.37 -28.02 12.63
N ASP A 91 15.64 -28.21 13.72
CA ASP A 91 15.07 -29.50 14.12
C ASP A 91 13.67 -29.77 13.55
N GLU A 92 13.19 -30.99 13.71
CA GLU A 92 11.85 -31.41 13.27
C GLU A 92 10.69 -30.60 13.89
N ASN A 93 10.95 -29.88 14.99
CA ASN A 93 9.96 -29.05 15.68
C ASN A 93 10.04 -27.58 15.24
N GLY A 94 10.90 -27.25 14.27
CA GLY A 94 11.12 -25.89 13.78
C GLY A 94 11.98 -25.01 14.69
N ASN A 95 12.65 -25.58 15.71
CA ASN A 95 13.62 -24.82 16.49
C ASN A 95 14.90 -24.68 15.67
N ALA A 96 15.42 -23.46 15.56
CA ALA A 96 16.65 -23.18 14.82
C ALA A 96 17.73 -22.55 15.72
N GLN A 97 18.99 -22.91 15.47
CA GLN A 97 20.15 -22.29 16.10
C GLN A 97 21.27 -22.03 15.09
N SER A 98 21.92 -20.87 15.21
CA SER A 98 23.03 -20.46 14.36
C SER A 98 24.38 -20.71 15.01
N PHE A 99 25.36 -21.13 14.20
CA PHE A 99 26.75 -21.39 14.56
C PHE A 99 27.67 -20.67 13.57
N ILE A 100 28.75 -20.05 14.06
CA ILE A 100 29.70 -19.33 13.20
C ILE A 100 30.93 -20.19 12.98
N VAL A 101 31.22 -20.50 11.72
CA VAL A 101 32.44 -21.20 11.31
C VAL A 101 33.36 -20.21 10.61
N LYS A 102 34.46 -19.86 11.28
CA LYS A 102 35.45 -18.90 10.75
C LYS A 102 36.41 -19.54 9.75
N GLY A 103 36.97 -18.69 8.91
CA GLY A 103 38.04 -19.02 7.98
C GLY A 103 37.59 -18.80 6.54
N ASN A 104 38.52 -18.31 5.74
CA ASN A 104 38.23 -17.92 4.37
C ASN A 104 37.91 -19.15 3.50
N ILE A 105 37.06 -18.94 2.49
CA ILE A 105 36.75 -19.95 1.47
C ILE A 105 36.93 -19.27 0.12
N ASN A 106 37.92 -19.73 -0.66
CA ASN A 106 38.20 -19.16 -1.97
C ASN A 106 37.15 -19.60 -2.99
N GLU A 107 37.05 -18.85 -4.08
CA GLU A 107 36.19 -19.20 -5.21
C GLU A 107 36.48 -20.64 -5.69
N LEU A 108 35.42 -21.42 -5.93
CA LEU A 108 35.50 -22.84 -6.30
C LEU A 108 36.16 -23.78 -5.27
N GLU A 109 36.46 -23.29 -4.07
CA GLU A 109 36.98 -24.13 -2.98
C GLU A 109 35.86 -24.95 -2.34
N SER A 110 36.12 -26.23 -2.12
CA SER A 110 35.29 -27.10 -1.28
C SER A 110 35.91 -27.23 0.10
N ARG A 111 35.09 -27.05 1.15
CA ARG A 111 35.52 -27.14 2.53
C ARG A 111 34.62 -28.08 3.31
N ASN A 112 35.25 -28.99 4.06
CA ASN A 112 34.56 -29.80 5.05
C ASN A 112 34.33 -28.95 6.31
N LEU A 113 33.08 -28.76 6.68
CA LEU A 113 32.66 -28.08 7.89
C LEU A 113 32.20 -29.11 8.92
N LYS A 114 32.55 -28.86 10.17
CA LYS A 114 32.04 -29.61 11.33
C LYS A 114 31.46 -28.62 12.32
N VAL A 115 30.19 -28.80 12.65
CA VAL A 115 29.45 -28.00 13.63
C VAL A 115 29.14 -28.86 14.84
N ASP A 116 29.59 -28.38 16.01
CA ASP A 116 29.24 -28.95 17.31
C ASP A 116 28.04 -28.18 17.87
N TYR A 117 26.92 -28.88 18.02
CA TYR A 117 25.68 -28.35 18.57
C TYR A 117 25.35 -28.95 19.94
N SER A 118 26.35 -29.47 20.66
CA SER A 118 26.21 -30.06 22.00
C SER A 118 25.58 -29.12 23.03
N SER A 119 25.85 -27.81 22.90
CA SER A 119 25.27 -26.75 23.74
C SER A 119 23.81 -26.41 23.42
N SER A 120 23.26 -26.94 22.33
CA SER A 120 21.87 -26.69 21.90
C SER A 120 20.87 -27.72 22.45
N THR A 121 19.60 -27.36 22.38
CA THR A 121 18.47 -28.28 22.63
C THR A 121 18.00 -29.02 21.38
N LEU A 122 18.59 -28.74 20.21
CA LEU A 122 18.22 -29.34 18.94
C LEU A 122 18.39 -30.86 18.98
N ARG A 123 17.50 -31.55 18.26
CA ARG A 123 17.45 -33.01 18.07
C ARG A 123 16.90 -33.31 16.70
N ASN A 124 17.29 -34.42 16.08
CA ASN A 124 16.71 -34.83 14.79
C ASN A 124 16.80 -33.70 13.76
N ILE A 125 18.02 -33.28 13.42
CA ILE A 125 18.23 -32.17 12.49
C ILE A 125 17.55 -32.48 11.14
N VAL A 126 16.69 -31.58 10.69
CA VAL A 126 15.94 -31.72 9.42
C VAL A 126 16.35 -30.70 8.37
N LYS A 127 16.99 -29.60 8.75
CA LYS A 127 17.43 -28.59 7.78
C LYS A 127 18.74 -27.95 8.21
N ILE A 128 19.60 -27.72 7.22
CA ILE A 128 20.91 -27.09 7.38
C ILE A 128 21.00 -25.96 6.37
N GLY A 129 21.19 -24.73 6.85
CA GLY A 129 21.44 -23.56 6.02
C GLY A 129 22.86 -23.04 6.19
N VAL A 130 23.46 -22.52 5.13
CA VAL A 130 24.76 -21.83 5.15
C VAL A 130 24.62 -20.43 4.57
N PHE A 131 25.11 -19.43 5.30
CA PHE A 131 25.08 -18.03 4.91
C PHE A 131 26.50 -17.47 4.95
N PRO A 132 27.00 -16.86 3.87
CA PRO A 132 28.35 -16.31 3.85
C PRO A 132 28.50 -15.10 4.75
N ILE A 133 29.69 -14.99 5.34
CA ILE A 133 30.09 -13.91 6.23
C ILE A 133 31.25 -13.18 5.59
N GLY A 134 31.12 -11.86 5.47
CA GLY A 134 32.19 -10.95 5.07
C GLY A 134 32.50 -9.94 6.18
N MET A 135 33.56 -9.17 5.97
CA MET A 135 33.97 -8.12 6.88
C MET A 135 34.15 -6.81 6.13
N THR A 136 33.65 -5.72 6.70
CA THR A 136 33.92 -4.37 6.17
C THR A 136 35.37 -3.97 6.45
N ASP A 137 35.87 -2.96 5.73
CA ASP A 137 37.18 -2.33 6.02
C ASP A 137 37.30 -1.85 7.48
N SER A 138 36.17 -1.48 8.09
CA SER A 138 36.05 -1.11 9.51
C SER A 138 35.98 -2.29 10.50
N ASN A 139 36.27 -3.53 10.07
CA ASN A 139 36.17 -4.77 10.87
C ASN A 139 34.77 -5.09 11.42
N ILE A 140 33.72 -4.76 10.66
CA ILE A 140 32.34 -5.10 11.04
C ILE A 140 31.92 -6.35 10.29
N GLU A 141 31.44 -7.36 11.03
CA GLU A 141 30.91 -8.60 10.47
C GLU A 141 29.57 -8.33 9.77
N VAL A 142 29.45 -8.81 8.53
CA VAL A 142 28.23 -8.75 7.72
C VAL A 142 27.90 -10.18 7.32
N ILE A 143 26.66 -10.60 7.58
CA ILE A 143 26.18 -11.94 7.26
C ILE A 143 25.14 -11.78 6.16
N SER A 144 25.35 -12.49 5.05
CA SER A 144 24.43 -12.40 3.93
C SER A 144 23.02 -12.79 4.32
N SER A 145 22.07 -11.98 3.87
CA SER A 145 20.64 -12.26 3.93
C SER A 145 20.24 -13.47 3.09
N ILE A 146 21.05 -13.87 2.11
CA ILE A 146 20.83 -15.04 1.24
C ILE A 146 21.90 -16.10 1.50
N GLY A 147 21.47 -17.34 1.55
CA GLY A 147 22.32 -18.51 1.73
C GLY A 147 21.86 -19.67 0.87
N ASP A 148 22.42 -20.84 1.13
CA ASP A 148 22.00 -22.12 0.55
C ASP A 148 21.52 -23.05 1.66
N SER A 149 20.68 -24.02 1.33
CA SER A 149 20.17 -24.97 2.33
C SER A 149 19.96 -26.36 1.77
N ILE A 150 19.92 -27.31 2.68
CA ILE A 150 19.53 -28.69 2.43
C ILE A 150 18.46 -29.11 3.44
N VAL A 151 17.56 -29.98 2.99
CA VAL A 151 16.44 -30.49 3.79
C VAL A 151 16.51 -32.01 3.84
N LYS A 152 16.15 -32.57 4.99
CA LYS A 152 16.10 -34.00 5.22
C LYS A 152 14.79 -34.56 4.68
N ASN A 153 14.89 -35.55 3.80
CA ASN A 153 13.78 -36.29 3.23
C ASN A 153 13.24 -37.33 4.22
N SER A 154 12.07 -37.88 3.93
CA SER A 154 11.44 -38.93 4.75
C SER A 154 12.26 -40.24 4.82
N ASP A 155 13.14 -40.49 3.84
CA ASP A 155 14.05 -41.64 3.84
C ASP A 155 15.33 -41.40 4.69
N GLY A 156 15.46 -40.20 5.26
CA GLY A 156 16.59 -39.78 6.09
C GLY A 156 17.78 -39.20 5.31
N SER A 157 17.75 -39.22 3.98
CA SER A 157 18.74 -38.54 3.13
C SER A 157 18.54 -37.03 3.14
N PHE A 158 19.58 -36.26 2.79
CA PHE A 158 19.45 -34.83 2.56
C PHE A 158 19.37 -34.54 1.05
N SER A 159 18.48 -33.63 0.66
CA SER A 159 18.34 -33.09 -0.69
C SER A 159 18.61 -31.58 -0.70
N ASN A 160 18.92 -31.04 -1.89
CA ASN A 160 19.13 -29.62 -2.07
C ASN A 160 17.83 -28.84 -1.81
N GLY A 161 17.84 -28.00 -0.78
CA GLY A 161 16.76 -27.07 -0.40
C GLY A 161 16.86 -25.73 -1.13
N GLY A 162 17.98 -25.47 -1.80
CA GLY A 162 18.22 -24.31 -2.64
C GLY A 162 18.51 -23.04 -1.85
N ARG A 163 18.51 -21.91 -2.58
CA ARG A 163 18.75 -20.60 -2.01
C ARG A 163 17.66 -20.23 -1.02
N VAL A 164 18.07 -19.76 0.16
CA VAL A 164 17.16 -19.37 1.25
C VAL A 164 17.52 -18.01 1.83
N THR A 165 16.55 -17.36 2.47
CA THR A 165 16.77 -16.14 3.24
C THR A 165 16.93 -16.43 4.74
N GLN A 166 17.63 -15.56 5.47
CA GLN A 166 17.84 -15.72 6.92
C GLN A 166 16.54 -15.82 7.76
N SER A 167 15.39 -15.40 7.23
CA SER A 167 14.09 -15.40 7.93
C SER A 167 13.28 -16.69 7.81
N GLY A 168 13.84 -17.77 7.22
CA GLY A 168 13.16 -19.08 7.27
C GLY A 168 11.88 -19.17 6.44
N GLY A 169 11.68 -18.30 5.44
CA GLY A 169 10.67 -18.51 4.41
C GLY A 169 11.09 -19.70 3.54
N GLY A 170 10.45 -20.85 3.76
CA GLY A 170 10.70 -22.06 2.99
C GLY A 170 10.29 -21.90 1.53
N GLY A 171 11.27 -21.65 0.65
CA GLY A 171 11.17 -22.08 -0.74
C GLY A 171 11.32 -23.59 -0.77
N SER A 172 10.25 -24.31 -1.07
CA SER A 172 10.31 -25.76 -1.26
C SER A 172 11.13 -26.07 -2.50
N SER A 173 12.40 -26.41 -2.31
CA SER A 173 13.14 -27.21 -3.29
C SER A 173 13.12 -28.65 -2.81
N GLY A 174 12.46 -29.50 -3.57
CA GLY A 174 12.39 -30.94 -3.35
C GLY A 174 12.26 -31.69 -4.66
N GLY A 175 13.40 -32.19 -5.17
CA GLY A 175 13.55 -33.57 -5.63
C GLY A 175 13.21 -33.95 -7.08
N ASP A 176 14.27 -34.08 -7.87
CA ASP A 176 14.71 -35.20 -8.73
C ASP A 176 13.75 -36.26 -9.34
N THR A 177 14.16 -36.69 -10.53
CA THR A 177 13.76 -37.82 -11.40
C THR A 177 12.66 -38.81 -10.97
N GLY A 178 11.52 -38.75 -11.69
CA GLY A 178 10.95 -39.87 -12.46
C GLY A 178 10.27 -41.05 -11.74
N SER A 179 8.94 -40.98 -11.57
CA SER A 179 7.98 -41.97 -12.11
C SER A 179 6.56 -41.46 -11.89
N GLY A 180 5.72 -41.60 -12.92
CA GLY A 180 4.58 -40.73 -13.16
C GLY A 180 3.47 -40.75 -12.12
N GLU A 181 2.91 -39.58 -11.90
CA GLU A 181 1.50 -39.25 -12.08
C GLU A 181 1.45 -37.74 -12.40
N GLU A 182 0.75 -37.38 -13.48
CA GLU A 182 0.66 -36.02 -14.01
C GLU A 182 -0.11 -35.11 -13.04
N GLU A 183 0.60 -34.31 -12.25
CA GLU A 183 0.07 -33.05 -11.73
C GLU A 183 1.07 -31.94 -12.02
N ASN A 184 0.58 -30.87 -12.66
CA ASN A 184 1.34 -29.74 -13.17
C ASN A 184 2.23 -29.13 -12.07
N ASN A 185 3.50 -29.55 -12.03
CA ASN A 185 4.52 -28.95 -11.18
C ASN A 185 4.95 -27.65 -11.84
N ILE A 186 4.31 -26.57 -11.41
CA ILE A 186 4.57 -25.20 -11.85
C ILE A 186 5.92 -24.77 -11.24
N VAL A 187 6.98 -24.70 -12.03
CA VAL A 187 8.34 -24.39 -11.56
C VAL A 187 8.80 -23.04 -12.10
N CYS A 188 8.73 -22.04 -11.24
CA CYS A 188 9.16 -20.70 -11.59
C CYS A 188 10.68 -20.58 -11.79
N GLY A 189 11.08 -19.90 -12.86
CA GLY A 189 12.47 -19.58 -13.17
C GLY A 189 13.15 -20.54 -14.14
N ASN A 190 12.38 -21.40 -14.81
CA ASN A 190 12.87 -22.40 -15.76
C ASN A 190 12.88 -21.90 -17.23
N GLY A 191 12.37 -20.70 -17.48
CA GLY A 191 12.29 -20.01 -18.76
C GLY A 191 11.09 -20.39 -19.64
N LEU A 192 10.21 -21.27 -19.19
CA LEU A 192 8.99 -21.71 -19.85
C LEU A 192 7.78 -21.17 -19.07
N VAL A 193 6.72 -20.74 -19.76
CA VAL A 193 5.48 -20.38 -19.06
C VAL A 193 4.56 -21.60 -19.04
N GLU A 194 4.36 -22.17 -17.86
CA GLU A 194 3.56 -23.37 -17.62
C GLU A 194 2.16 -23.04 -17.08
N SER A 195 1.28 -24.04 -17.02
CA SER A 195 -0.12 -23.84 -16.60
C SER A 195 -0.21 -23.46 -15.11
N GLY A 196 -0.34 -22.16 -14.84
CA GLY A 196 -0.41 -21.60 -13.48
C GLY A 196 0.55 -20.43 -13.27
N GLU A 197 1.45 -20.20 -14.22
CA GLU A 197 2.37 -19.06 -14.24
C GLU A 197 1.81 -17.94 -15.10
N GLN A 198 2.07 -16.70 -14.69
CA GLN A 198 1.78 -15.54 -15.53
C GLN A 198 2.95 -15.26 -16.49
N CYS A 199 4.18 -15.53 -16.04
CA CYS A 199 5.44 -15.32 -16.75
C CYS A 199 6.52 -16.23 -16.17
N ASP A 200 7.68 -16.32 -16.83
CA ASP A 200 8.89 -16.94 -16.28
C ASP A 200 10.16 -16.21 -16.77
N LEU A 201 10.97 -15.68 -15.86
CA LEU A 201 12.18 -14.87 -16.15
C LEU A 201 11.89 -13.73 -17.15
N ASN A 202 12.41 -13.84 -18.37
CA ASN A 202 12.20 -12.87 -19.46
C ASN A 202 11.05 -13.28 -20.39
N ASN A 203 10.47 -14.46 -20.18
CA ASN A 203 9.32 -14.96 -20.92
C ASN A 203 8.03 -14.47 -20.27
N LEU A 204 7.61 -13.26 -20.65
CA LEU A 204 6.42 -12.59 -20.09
C LEU A 204 5.09 -13.10 -20.67
N ASN A 205 5.09 -14.27 -21.32
CA ASN A 205 3.93 -14.83 -22.01
C ASN A 205 3.29 -13.85 -23.03
N GLY A 206 4.11 -13.01 -23.67
CA GLY A 206 3.67 -11.96 -24.59
C GLY A 206 2.95 -10.78 -23.95
N LYS A 207 2.97 -10.65 -22.62
CA LYS A 207 2.43 -9.50 -21.89
C LYS A 207 3.47 -8.39 -21.76
N SER A 208 2.96 -7.17 -21.67
CA SER A 208 3.67 -5.93 -21.37
C SER A 208 2.86 -5.07 -20.41
N CYS A 209 3.44 -3.98 -19.91
CA CYS A 209 2.74 -3.02 -19.06
C CYS A 209 1.45 -2.51 -19.74
N GLU A 210 1.50 -2.23 -21.05
CA GLU A 210 0.32 -1.80 -21.82
C GLU A 210 -0.80 -2.85 -21.85
N THR A 211 -0.44 -4.13 -21.85
CA THR A 211 -1.43 -5.22 -21.78
C THR A 211 -1.92 -5.51 -20.36
N GLN A 212 -1.30 -4.91 -19.34
CA GLN A 212 -1.72 -4.95 -17.94
C GLN A 212 -2.41 -3.63 -17.54
N GLU A 213 -2.88 -2.85 -18.53
CA GLU A 213 -3.63 -1.60 -18.35
C GLU A 213 -2.78 -0.42 -17.83
N PHE A 214 -1.47 -0.44 -18.08
CA PHE A 214 -0.57 0.68 -17.81
C PHE A 214 -0.24 1.48 -19.07
N SER A 215 0.11 2.75 -18.91
CA SER A 215 0.42 3.62 -20.07
C SER A 215 1.76 3.32 -20.75
N SER A 216 2.77 2.85 -19.99
CA SER A 216 4.11 2.50 -20.49
C SER A 216 4.93 1.76 -19.41
N GLY A 217 6.20 1.45 -19.68
CA GLY A 217 7.15 0.92 -18.68
C GLY A 217 7.71 -0.45 -19.06
N THR A 218 8.37 -1.10 -18.09
CA THR A 218 8.96 -2.43 -18.29
C THR A 218 8.29 -3.42 -17.35
N LEU A 219 7.57 -4.38 -17.92
CA LEU A 219 6.96 -5.47 -17.16
C LEU A 219 8.05 -6.49 -16.84
N VAL A 220 8.13 -6.91 -15.57
CA VAL A 220 9.13 -7.88 -15.10
C VAL A 220 8.41 -9.10 -14.53
N CYS A 221 9.05 -10.26 -14.62
CA CYS A 221 8.56 -11.44 -13.92
C CYS A 221 9.20 -11.56 -12.54
N SER A 222 8.37 -11.70 -11.50
CA SER A 222 8.86 -11.93 -10.14
C SER A 222 9.38 -13.36 -9.95
N SER A 223 10.06 -13.61 -8.82
CA SER A 223 10.50 -14.96 -8.42
C SER A 223 9.36 -15.92 -8.10
N GLU A 224 8.13 -15.41 -7.99
CA GLU A 224 6.91 -16.19 -7.76
C GLU A 224 6.13 -16.43 -9.07
N CYS A 225 6.69 -16.08 -10.23
CA CYS A 225 6.07 -16.21 -11.56
C CYS A 225 4.74 -15.46 -11.73
N VAL A 226 4.63 -14.37 -10.97
CA VAL A 226 3.60 -13.35 -11.08
C VAL A 226 4.22 -12.10 -11.70
N PHE A 227 3.43 -11.36 -12.48
CA PHE A 227 3.87 -10.09 -13.05
C PHE A 227 4.22 -9.08 -11.94
N ASP A 228 5.43 -8.54 -12.00
CA ASP A 228 5.84 -7.38 -11.21
C ASP A 228 5.61 -6.11 -12.04
N ILE A 229 4.60 -5.36 -11.60
CA ILE A 229 4.15 -4.10 -12.21
C ILE A 229 4.82 -2.87 -11.60
N SER A 230 5.74 -3.02 -10.64
CA SER A 230 6.40 -1.89 -9.96
C SER A 230 7.21 -1.00 -10.91
N SER A 231 7.64 -1.54 -12.05
CA SER A 231 8.37 -0.85 -13.11
C SER A 231 7.48 -0.40 -14.27
N CYS A 232 6.17 -0.63 -14.18
CA CYS A 232 5.18 -0.04 -15.08
C CYS A 232 4.89 1.41 -14.66
N VAL A 233 4.52 2.23 -15.66
CA VAL A 233 4.29 3.67 -15.52
C VAL A 233 2.84 3.98 -15.92
N GLY A 234 2.16 4.75 -15.07
CA GLY A 234 0.70 4.88 -15.06
C GLY A 234 0.13 4.10 -13.87
N ASN A 235 -1.01 4.52 -13.31
CA ASN A 235 -1.67 3.74 -12.26
C ASN A 235 -2.54 2.65 -12.91
N PRO A 236 -2.58 1.43 -12.34
CA PRO A 236 -3.63 0.50 -12.67
C PRO A 236 -4.90 1.01 -11.99
N ILE A 237 -5.93 1.26 -12.78
CA ILE A 237 -7.25 1.77 -12.40
C ILE A 237 -7.28 3.30 -12.23
N GLU A 238 -7.26 3.96 -13.36
CA GLU A 238 -8.16 5.07 -13.68
C GLU A 238 -9.03 4.52 -14.82
N ILE A 239 -10.11 3.82 -14.46
CA ILE A 239 -11.00 3.23 -15.45
C ILE A 239 -12.01 4.29 -15.81
N CYS A 240 -11.68 5.01 -16.87
CA CYS A 240 -12.61 5.97 -17.41
C CYS A 240 -13.94 5.32 -17.77
N GLY A 241 -15.02 5.92 -17.28
CA GLY A 241 -16.39 5.46 -17.47
C GLY A 241 -16.86 4.45 -16.43
N ASN A 242 -16.28 4.41 -15.23
CA ASN A 242 -16.72 3.52 -14.14
C ASN A 242 -17.68 4.21 -13.13
N GLY A 243 -17.84 5.52 -13.23
CA GLY A 243 -18.67 6.38 -12.39
C GLY A 243 -17.99 6.97 -11.16
N GLU A 244 -16.67 6.80 -11.01
CA GLU A 244 -15.90 7.31 -9.88
C GLU A 244 -14.67 8.09 -10.38
N GLU A 245 -14.56 9.37 -9.99
CA GLU A 245 -13.36 10.17 -10.33
C GLU A 245 -12.16 9.72 -9.46
N GLU A 246 -11.21 9.02 -10.08
CA GLU A 246 -10.05 8.44 -9.40
C GLU A 246 -8.72 9.03 -9.92
N GLY A 247 -7.75 9.23 -9.02
CA GLY A 247 -6.36 9.57 -9.41
C GLY A 247 -6.18 10.88 -10.21
N THR A 248 -5.77 10.75 -11.48
CA THR A 248 -5.51 11.81 -12.46
C THR A 248 -6.64 12.03 -13.47
N GLU A 249 -7.75 11.32 -13.35
CA GLU A 249 -8.96 11.57 -14.12
C GLU A 249 -9.46 12.98 -13.85
N GLN A 250 -9.81 13.71 -14.91
CA GLN A 250 -10.38 15.05 -14.79
C GLN A 250 -11.91 15.01 -14.67
N CYS A 251 -12.52 13.88 -15.01
CA CYS A 251 -13.95 13.59 -15.00
C CYS A 251 -14.14 12.07 -15.09
N ASP A 252 -15.33 11.58 -14.73
CA ASP A 252 -15.83 10.25 -15.09
C ASP A 252 -17.37 10.29 -15.22
N ASP A 253 -17.92 9.92 -16.38
CA ASP A 253 -19.35 9.96 -16.69
C ASP A 253 -19.99 8.58 -16.89
N SER A 254 -19.42 7.56 -16.23
CA SER A 254 -19.91 6.18 -16.21
C SER A 254 -19.98 5.49 -17.58
N ASN A 255 -19.33 6.05 -18.61
CA ASN A 255 -19.19 5.40 -19.91
C ASN A 255 -17.93 5.88 -20.70
N LEU A 256 -17.73 5.37 -21.92
CA LEU A 256 -16.57 5.69 -22.78
C LEU A 256 -16.97 6.36 -24.11
N VAL A 257 -18.17 6.93 -24.17
CA VAL A 257 -18.60 7.76 -25.29
C VAL A 257 -17.77 9.05 -25.26
N ASN A 258 -17.57 9.66 -26.42
CA ASN A 258 -16.96 10.98 -26.50
C ASN A 258 -18.05 11.95 -26.95
N GLY A 259 -18.01 13.17 -26.44
CA GLY A 259 -18.97 14.23 -26.69
C GLY A 259 -20.10 14.35 -25.67
N ASP A 260 -20.06 13.60 -24.56
CA ASP A 260 -21.04 13.60 -23.47
C ASP A 260 -20.55 14.26 -22.18
N GLY A 261 -19.34 14.84 -22.19
CA GLY A 261 -18.82 15.67 -21.11
C GLY A 261 -17.55 15.12 -20.48
N CYS A 262 -17.33 13.81 -20.56
CA CYS A 262 -16.04 13.19 -20.27
C CYS A 262 -15.56 12.37 -21.47
N SER A 263 -14.33 12.66 -21.94
CA SER A 263 -13.76 11.88 -23.05
C SER A 263 -13.46 10.45 -22.61
N SER A 264 -13.33 9.54 -23.58
CA SER A 264 -12.91 8.14 -23.34
C SER A 264 -11.47 8.00 -22.80
N THR A 265 -10.81 9.12 -22.51
CA THR A 265 -9.49 9.22 -21.88
C THR A 265 -9.52 10.02 -20.57
N CYS A 266 -10.72 10.27 -20.03
CA CYS A 266 -10.96 10.97 -18.77
C CYS A 266 -10.37 12.37 -18.68
N THR A 267 -10.43 13.06 -19.83
CA THR A 267 -10.24 14.51 -19.91
C THR A 267 -11.58 15.19 -20.07
N ILE A 268 -11.80 16.29 -19.34
CA ILE A 268 -13.01 17.10 -19.45
C ILE A 268 -13.12 17.56 -20.90
N GLU A 269 -14.21 17.21 -21.54
CA GLU A 269 -14.50 17.70 -22.87
C GLU A 269 -15.14 19.08 -22.73
N GLU A 270 -14.50 20.10 -23.32
CA GLU A 270 -15.17 21.38 -23.55
C GLU A 270 -16.22 21.17 -24.65
N THR A 271 -17.37 20.63 -24.26
CA THR A 271 -18.55 20.61 -25.12
C THR A 271 -19.13 22.01 -25.12
N GLU A 272 -19.02 22.69 -26.27
CA GLU A 272 -19.82 23.89 -26.52
C GLU A 272 -21.30 23.48 -26.57
N GLU A 273 -21.94 23.56 -25.40
CA GLU A 273 -23.38 23.67 -25.13
C GLU A 273 -24.30 23.31 -26.31
N SER A 274 -24.70 22.04 -26.40
CA SER A 274 -25.89 21.66 -27.16
C SER A 274 -27.06 21.43 -26.20
N GLU A 275 -28.09 22.27 -26.36
CA GLU A 275 -29.25 22.47 -25.47
C GLU A 275 -29.95 21.18 -24.96
N PRO A 276 -30.53 21.20 -23.74
CA PRO A 276 -31.09 20.01 -23.11
C PRO A 276 -32.41 19.53 -23.75
N VAL A 277 -32.50 18.24 -24.03
CA VAL A 277 -33.77 17.53 -24.34
C VAL A 277 -34.35 17.02 -23.00
N PRO A 278 -35.64 17.21 -22.70
CA PRO A 278 -36.21 16.82 -21.40
C PRO A 278 -36.47 15.30 -21.33
N ASP A 279 -35.93 14.63 -20.31
CA ASP A 279 -36.21 13.22 -19.96
C ASP A 279 -37.16 13.15 -18.73
N PRO A 280 -37.99 12.10 -18.57
CA PRO A 280 -39.24 12.13 -17.79
C PRO A 280 -39.06 11.85 -16.29
N GLU A 281 -39.97 12.43 -15.50
CA GLU A 281 -39.99 12.40 -14.02
C GLU A 281 -40.05 10.99 -13.38
N PRO A 282 -39.33 10.75 -12.26
CA PRO A 282 -39.54 9.61 -11.38
C PRO A 282 -40.74 9.83 -10.41
N PRO A 283 -41.40 8.77 -9.91
CA PRO A 283 -42.61 8.91 -9.10
C PRO A 283 -42.30 9.31 -7.64
N LEU A 284 -43.16 10.19 -7.11
CA LEU A 284 -43.10 10.83 -5.80
C LEU A 284 -43.30 9.84 -4.62
N GLU A 285 -42.50 9.99 -3.57
CA GLU A 285 -42.72 9.37 -2.26
C GLU A 285 -43.20 10.44 -1.26
N ASN A 286 -44.27 10.14 -0.53
CA ASN A 286 -45.02 11.11 0.28
C ASN A 286 -44.20 11.56 1.51
N VAL A 287 -43.92 12.86 1.62
CA VAL A 287 -43.29 13.44 2.82
C VAL A 287 -44.37 13.70 3.89
N ASN A 288 -44.22 13.07 5.06
CA ASN A 288 -45.04 13.36 6.24
C ASN A 288 -44.42 14.52 7.01
N VAL A 289 -45.17 15.61 7.23
CA VAL A 289 -44.77 16.74 8.06
C VAL A 289 -45.60 16.71 9.35
N VAL A 290 -44.93 16.75 10.51
CA VAL A 290 -45.58 16.86 11.83
C VAL A 290 -45.23 18.21 12.43
N CYS A 291 -46.23 19.02 12.74
CA CYS A 291 -46.06 20.30 13.41
C CYS A 291 -46.38 20.13 14.90
N GLU A 292 -45.47 20.50 15.80
CA GLU A 292 -45.78 20.63 17.23
C GLU A 292 -46.05 22.11 17.52
N ASP A 293 -47.24 22.40 18.04
CA ASP A 293 -47.52 23.70 18.65
C ASP A 293 -47.75 23.53 20.16
N SER A 294 -47.37 24.56 20.91
CA SER A 294 -47.11 24.48 22.35
C SER A 294 -48.35 24.39 23.25
N ASP A 295 -49.57 24.35 22.69
CA ASP A 295 -50.79 24.06 23.45
C ASP A 295 -51.83 23.30 22.60
N SER A 296 -51.96 21.99 22.89
CA SER A 296 -53.11 21.09 22.63
C SER A 296 -53.43 20.61 21.21
N GLU A 297 -53.38 19.26 21.11
CA GLU A 297 -53.99 18.30 20.18
C GLU A 297 -53.67 18.37 18.67
N LEU A 298 -52.99 17.31 18.23
CA LEU A 298 -52.51 17.01 16.88
C LEU A 298 -53.61 17.14 15.80
N GLY A 299 -53.48 18.14 14.94
CA GLY A 299 -54.14 18.17 13.63
C GLY A 299 -53.20 17.65 12.54
N ASN A 300 -53.67 16.69 11.73
CA ASN A 300 -52.91 16.19 10.58
C ASN A 300 -53.02 17.21 9.43
N ALA A 301 -51.91 17.81 9.01
CA ALA A 301 -51.85 18.58 7.76
C ALA A 301 -51.58 17.65 6.57
N GLN A 302 -52.20 17.92 5.42
CA GLN A 302 -51.87 17.22 4.17
C GLN A 302 -50.99 18.13 3.31
N ALA A 303 -49.90 17.58 2.80
CA ALA A 303 -48.95 18.26 1.93
C ALA A 303 -49.03 17.72 0.50
N GLN A 304 -48.97 18.61 -0.49
CA GLN A 304 -48.82 18.24 -1.90
C GLN A 304 -47.67 19.05 -2.53
N SER A 305 -46.72 18.34 -3.15
CA SER A 305 -45.64 18.93 -3.93
C SER A 305 -46.19 19.51 -5.23
N LEU A 306 -45.70 20.69 -5.60
CA LEU A 306 -45.92 21.31 -6.91
C LEU A 306 -44.64 21.18 -7.74
N GLU A 307 -44.79 21.18 -9.07
CA GLU A 307 -43.74 20.87 -10.06
C GLU A 307 -42.52 21.83 -10.01
N ASP A 308 -42.62 22.94 -9.27
CA ASP A 308 -41.58 23.98 -9.16
C ASP A 308 -40.80 23.97 -7.82
N GLY A 309 -40.85 22.88 -7.04
CA GLY A 309 -40.11 22.76 -5.77
C GLY A 309 -40.76 23.50 -4.58
N PHE A 310 -42.06 23.76 -4.68
CA PHE A 310 -42.89 24.32 -3.61
C PHE A 310 -43.80 23.23 -3.02
N VAL A 311 -44.17 23.36 -1.75
CA VAL A 311 -45.13 22.48 -1.09
C VAL A 311 -46.35 23.29 -0.68
N SER A 312 -47.54 22.86 -1.11
CA SER A 312 -48.81 23.39 -0.60
C SER A 312 -49.24 22.58 0.62
N LEU A 313 -49.64 23.25 1.70
CA LEU A 313 -50.15 22.63 2.93
C LEU A 313 -51.61 23.00 3.13
N TRP A 314 -52.45 22.01 3.42
CA TRP A 314 -53.87 22.18 3.68
C TRP A 314 -54.21 21.69 5.08
N TYR A 315 -54.97 22.49 5.83
CA TYR A 315 -55.62 22.08 7.08
C TYR A 315 -57.12 21.88 6.82
N ASN A 316 -57.65 20.71 7.18
CA ASN A 316 -59.05 20.37 6.91
C ASN A 316 -60.03 20.77 8.02
N GLU A 317 -59.59 21.27 9.18
CA GLU A 317 -60.50 21.74 10.24
C GLU A 317 -59.96 23.00 10.93
N CYS A 318 -60.23 24.18 10.35
CA CYS A 318 -60.17 25.43 11.11
C CYS A 318 -61.52 25.65 11.80
N GLU A 319 -61.69 25.19 13.03
CA GLU A 319 -62.81 25.64 13.86
C GLU A 319 -62.60 27.09 14.32
N SER A 320 -63.21 27.99 13.57
CA SER A 320 -63.78 29.28 13.96
C SER A 320 -62.85 30.33 14.60
N PHE A 321 -62.50 31.34 13.80
CA PHE A 321 -62.67 32.73 14.24
C PHE A 321 -63.52 33.49 13.23
N THR A 322 -64.46 34.24 13.76
CA THR A 322 -65.58 34.88 13.06
C THR A 322 -65.14 36.05 12.19
N ASP A 323 -65.28 35.96 10.87
CA ASP A 323 -66.21 36.77 10.06
C ASP A 323 -66.27 36.20 8.64
N SER A 324 -67.45 36.30 8.04
CA SER A 324 -67.90 35.78 6.75
C SER A 324 -66.87 35.60 5.62
N GLY A 325 -66.36 34.37 5.46
CA GLY A 325 -65.74 33.92 4.21
C GLY A 325 -65.07 32.55 4.35
N THR A 326 -65.67 31.49 3.79
CA THR A 326 -64.97 30.21 3.59
C THR A 326 -63.87 30.44 2.56
N GLY A 327 -62.62 30.58 3.02
CA GLY A 327 -61.44 30.71 2.17
C GLY A 327 -60.35 29.78 2.67
N ALA A 328 -59.81 28.97 1.77
CA ALA A 328 -58.58 28.25 2.03
C ALA A 328 -57.42 29.26 2.02
N CYS A 329 -56.55 29.21 3.04
CA CYS A 329 -55.30 29.95 3.03
C CYS A 329 -54.25 29.09 2.34
N ASP A 330 -53.88 29.42 1.11
CA ASP A 330 -52.72 28.82 0.44
C ASP A 330 -51.45 29.51 0.93
N TYR A 331 -50.55 28.75 1.53
CA TYR A 331 -49.20 29.20 1.85
C TYR A 331 -48.22 28.59 0.85
N LEU A 332 -47.44 29.45 0.18
CA LEU A 332 -46.33 29.04 -0.67
C LEU A 332 -45.03 29.26 0.11
N VAL A 333 -44.33 28.17 0.42
CA VAL A 333 -43.00 28.22 1.03
C VAL A 333 -42.02 27.54 0.08
N SER A 334 -40.88 28.19 -0.21
CA SER A 334 -39.84 27.56 -1.01
C SER A 334 -39.17 26.44 -0.20
N ALA A 335 -38.98 25.26 -0.79
CA ALA A 335 -38.32 24.14 -0.10
C ALA A 335 -36.88 24.48 0.33
N SER A 336 -36.24 25.42 -0.36
CA SER A 336 -34.91 25.93 -0.03
C SER A 336 -34.84 26.74 1.26
N ASP A 337 -35.92 27.39 1.68
CA ASP A 337 -35.96 28.19 2.91
C ASP A 337 -36.20 27.32 4.15
N VAL A 338 -36.98 26.23 3.98
CA VAL A 338 -37.26 25.23 5.04
C VAL A 338 -35.98 24.56 5.54
N CYS A 339 -35.01 24.31 4.65
CA CYS A 339 -33.77 23.60 4.99
C CYS A 339 -32.60 24.51 5.38
N LYS A 340 -32.73 25.83 5.27
CA LYS A 340 -31.56 26.74 5.42
C LYS A 340 -31.43 27.39 6.79
N ASN A 341 -32.50 27.62 7.53
CA ASN A 341 -32.43 28.19 8.87
C ASN A 341 -33.51 27.57 9.75
N GLU A 342 -33.18 27.14 10.97
CA GLU A 342 -34.09 26.46 11.91
C GLU A 342 -35.32 27.30 12.35
N ASN A 343 -35.50 28.53 11.82
CA ASN A 343 -36.71 29.33 11.94
C ASN A 343 -37.19 29.75 10.54
N ILE A 344 -38.46 29.51 10.23
CA ILE A 344 -39.09 30.00 9.01
C ILE A 344 -39.83 31.29 9.35
N LEU A 345 -39.43 32.39 8.72
CA LEU A 345 -40.21 33.63 8.71
C LEU A 345 -41.09 33.61 7.46
N TYR A 346 -42.40 33.72 7.64
CA TYR A 346 -43.34 33.92 6.54
C TYR A 346 -43.89 35.34 6.55
N GLU A 347 -44.13 35.87 5.34
CA GLU A 347 -44.92 37.07 5.13
C GLU A 347 -46.33 36.63 4.69
N GLN A 348 -47.33 36.85 5.55
CA GLN A 348 -48.71 36.53 5.22
C GLN A 348 -49.24 37.57 4.23
N THR A 349 -49.67 37.14 3.05
CA THR A 349 -50.49 37.98 2.17
C THR A 349 -51.90 37.44 2.14
N CYS A 350 -52.69 37.82 3.14
CA CYS A 350 -54.14 37.78 3.04
C CYS A 350 -54.61 39.14 2.50
N GLY A 351 -55.62 39.13 1.63
CA GLY A 351 -56.18 40.35 1.05
C GLY A 351 -56.58 41.37 2.13
N ASN A 352 -56.03 42.58 1.96
CA ASN A 352 -56.26 43.84 2.66
C ASN A 352 -56.00 43.92 4.18
N ASP A 353 -54.97 44.71 4.47
CA ASP A 353 -54.62 45.47 5.68
C ASP A 353 -53.99 44.73 6.88
N ASP A 354 -52.80 45.24 7.20
CA ASP A 354 -51.89 45.03 8.34
C ASP A 354 -51.11 43.69 8.45
N LEU A 355 -49.84 43.79 8.03
CA LEU A 355 -48.76 42.82 8.25
C LEU A 355 -48.41 42.73 9.75
N GLN A 356 -48.57 41.56 10.37
CA GLN A 356 -47.75 41.18 11.52
C GLN A 356 -47.09 39.82 11.25
N THR A 357 -45.76 39.81 11.34
CA THR A 357 -44.93 38.60 11.29
C THR A 357 -44.86 37.99 12.69
N GLU A 358 -45.37 36.77 12.88
CA GLU A 358 -45.03 35.92 14.02
C GLU A 358 -44.03 34.84 13.59
N GLU A 359 -43.06 34.57 14.46
CA GLU A 359 -41.97 33.62 14.25
C GLU A 359 -42.39 32.25 14.82
N VAL A 360 -42.40 31.21 13.99
CA VAL A 360 -42.60 29.82 14.43
C VAL A 360 -41.30 29.06 14.23
N VAL A 361 -40.90 28.32 15.28
CA VAL A 361 -39.65 27.55 15.34
C VAL A 361 -39.98 26.09 15.05
N CYS A 362 -39.45 25.51 13.97
CA CYS A 362 -39.61 24.08 13.69
C CYS A 362 -38.47 23.29 14.33
N ALA A 363 -38.82 22.36 15.24
CA ALA A 363 -37.86 21.47 15.86
C ALA A 363 -37.67 20.21 14.99
N ASN A 364 -36.65 20.18 14.13
CA ASN A 364 -35.86 18.98 13.78
C ASN A 364 -34.67 19.32 12.86
N SER A 365 -33.54 18.64 13.08
CA SER A 365 -32.22 18.95 12.51
C SER A 365 -32.03 18.48 11.07
N CYS A 366 -31.51 19.35 10.19
CA CYS A 366 -31.20 19.05 8.78
C CYS A 366 -29.72 18.67 8.56
N SER A 367 -29.44 17.70 7.68
CA SER A 367 -28.09 17.41 7.17
C SER A 367 -28.11 17.17 5.66
N ALA A 368 -27.24 17.87 4.92
CA ALA A 368 -27.04 17.73 3.46
C ALA A 368 -28.28 17.94 2.57
N GLY A 369 -29.13 18.94 2.88
CA GLY A 369 -30.20 19.37 1.98
C GLY A 369 -31.41 18.44 1.92
N LYS A 370 -31.57 17.52 2.88
CA LYS A 370 -32.79 16.73 3.08
C LYS A 370 -33.25 16.83 4.54
N CYS A 371 -34.56 16.93 4.77
CA CYS A 371 -35.17 16.70 6.08
C CYS A 371 -35.14 15.20 6.39
N LEU A 372 -34.72 14.82 7.60
CA LEU A 372 -34.74 13.44 8.10
C LEU A 372 -36.06 13.13 8.79
#